data_AF-A0A1H6IZL3-F1
#
_entry.id   AF-A0A1H6IZL3-F1
#
_cell.length_a   1.000
_cell.length_b   1.000
_cell.length_c   1.000
_cell.angle_alpha   90.00
_cell.angle_beta   90.00
_cell.angle_gamma   90.00
#
_symmetry.space_group_name_H-M   'P 1'
#
loop_
_entity.id
_entity.type
_entity.pdbx_description
1 polymer ?
#
loop_
_entity_poly.entity_id
_entity_poly.type
_entity_poly.pdbx_seq_one_letter_code
_entity_poly.pdbx_strand_id
1 'polypeptide(L)' 'MENLIIYPENQKQLQILKSLLEEMKIKFKSEEQVEELLDWQKEKILKGIKDIKEGKFSSNDDVSQKARECIK' A
#
# COMPACT_ATOMS: atom_id res chain seq x y z
N MET A 1 -16.02 15.68 26.58
CA MET A 1 -15.65 16.23 25.25
C MET A 1 -15.49 15.06 24.32
N GLU A 2 -16.06 15.15 23.13
CA GLU A 2 -16.02 14.10 22.11
C GLU A 2 -15.16 14.58 20.94
N ASN A 3 -14.35 13.70 20.37
CA ASN A 3 -13.49 14.01 19.23
C ASN A 3 -14.17 13.57 17.94
N LEU A 4 -14.15 14.43 16.91
CA LEU A 4 -14.57 14.07 15.56
C LEU A 4 -13.34 13.60 14.76
N ILE A 5 -13.41 12.40 14.19
CA ILE A 5 -12.39 11.85 13.28
C ILE A 5 -13.02 11.73 11.89
N ILE A 6 -12.33 12.25 10.88
CA ILE A 6 -12.81 12.30 9.48
C ILE A 6 -11.85 11.49 8.61
N TYR A 7 -12.40 10.57 7.81
CA TYR A 7 -11.65 9.70 6.90
C TYR A 7 -12.00 10.03 5.44
N PRO A 8 -11.25 10.91 4.75
CA PRO A 8 -11.44 11.15 3.33
C PRO A 8 -11.01 9.94 2.49
N GLU A 9 -11.80 9.58 1.48
CA GLU A 9 -11.55 8.41 0.63
C GLU A 9 -10.47 8.66 -0.43
N ASN A 10 -10.14 9.93 -0.71
CA ASN A 10 -9.14 10.32 -1.69
C ASN A 10 -8.54 11.70 -1.39
N GLN A 11 -7.44 12.01 -2.09
CA GLN A 11 -6.73 13.29 -1.91
C GLN A 11 -7.62 14.50 -2.22
N LYS A 12 -8.53 14.42 -3.20
CA LYS A 12 -9.39 15.55 -3.56
C LYS A 12 -10.35 15.90 -2.42
N GLN A 13 -10.98 14.91 -1.80
CA GLN A 13 -11.84 15.11 -0.62
C GLN A 13 -11.05 15.71 0.55
N LEU A 14 -9.83 15.20 0.81
CA LEU A 14 -8.96 15.73 1.87
C LEU A 14 -8.66 17.22 1.65
N GLN A 15 -8.32 17.63 0.44
CA GLN A 15 -8.02 19.03 0.13
C GLN A 15 -9.23 19.94 0.33
N ILE A 16 -10.41 19.51 -0.14
CA ILE A 16 -11.65 20.27 0.06
C ILE A 16 -11.95 20.45 1.56
N LEU A 17 -11.81 19.39 2.35
CA LEU A 17 -12.02 19.45 3.80
C LEU A 17 -11.03 20.40 4.48
N LYS A 18 -9.75 20.34 4.12
CA LYS A 18 -8.73 21.27 4.66
C LYS A 18 -9.11 22.72 4.39
N SER A 19 -9.40 23.06 3.13
CA SER A 19 -9.76 24.44 2.76
C SER A 19 -11.03 24.93 3.48
N LEU A 20 -12.04 24.08 3.61
CA LEU A 20 -13.27 24.42 4.34
C LEU A 20 -12.97 24.70 5.82
N LEU A 21 -12.23 23.81 6.48
CA LEU A 21 -11.91 23.94 7.90
C LEU A 21 -11.02 25.16 8.18
N GLU A 22 -10.09 25.48 7.28
CA GLU A 22 -9.25 26.69 7.33
C GLU A 22 -10.09 27.97 7.23
N GLU A 23 -11.01 28.04 6.26
CA GLU A 23 -11.90 29.19 6.09
C GLU A 23 -12.79 29.41 7.32
N MET A 24 -13.24 28.31 7.93
CA MET A 24 -14.01 28.33 9.19
C MET A 24 -13.15 28.63 10.42
N LYS A 25 -11.83 28.79 10.28
CA LYS A 25 -10.85 28.98 11.37
C LYS A 25 -10.88 27.86 12.41
N ILE A 26 -11.24 26.66 11.99
CA ILE A 26 -11.23 25.46 12.83
C ILE A 26 -9.81 24.90 12.84
N LYS A 27 -9.28 24.64 14.04
CA LYS A 27 -7.99 23.96 14.19
C LYS A 27 -8.18 22.47 13.98
N PHE A 28 -7.42 21.89 13.05
CA PHE A 28 -7.39 20.45 12.80
C PHE A 28 -5.95 19.92 12.82
N LYS A 29 -5.83 18.60 12.97
CA LYS A 29 -4.56 17.86 12.82
C LYS A 29 -4.75 16.87 11.69
N SER A 30 -3.71 16.67 10.88
CA SER A 30 -3.63 15.57 9.93
C SER A 30 -2.48 14.67 10.33
N GLU A 31 -2.76 13.39 10.50
CA GLU A 31 -1.74 12.36 10.71
C GLU A 31 -1.60 11.59 9.41
N GLU A 32 -0.40 11.58 8.82
CA GLU A 32 -0.07 10.66 7.75
C GLU A 32 0.24 9.31 8.40
N GLN A 33 -0.60 8.32 8.14
CA GLN A 33 -0.26 6.93 8.45
C GLN A 33 0.78 6.48 7.44
N VAL A 34 2.06 6.65 7.79
CA VAL A 34 3.14 5.94 7.11
C VAL A 34 3.13 4.53 7.67
N GLU A 35 2.58 3.57 6.93
CA GLU A 35 2.80 2.16 7.23
C GLU A 35 4.27 1.85 6.95
N GLU A 36 5.07 1.79 8.02
CA GLU A 36 6.42 1.28 7.92
C GLU A 36 6.36 -0.22 7.61
N LEU A 37 6.96 -0.62 6.50
CA LEU A 37 7.16 -2.04 6.20
C LEU A 37 7.98 -2.70 7.31
N LEU A 38 7.49 -3.83 7.81
CA LEU A 38 8.25 -4.72 8.68
C LEU A 38 9.49 -5.25 7.93
N ASP A 39 10.55 -5.58 8.66
CA ASP A 39 11.83 -5.97 8.04
C ASP A 39 11.70 -7.19 7.12
N TRP A 40 10.91 -8.20 7.51
CA TRP A 40 10.66 -9.36 6.66
C TRP A 40 9.93 -9.00 5.35
N GLN A 41 9.11 -7.94 5.34
CA GLN A 41 8.43 -7.48 4.12
C GLN A 41 9.43 -6.82 3.19
N LYS A 42 10.31 -5.96 3.74
CA LYS A 42 11.41 -5.33 2.99
C LYS A 42 12.33 -6.40 2.38
N GLU A 43 12.70 -7.41 3.17
CA GLU A 43 13.53 -8.54 2.71
C GLU A 43 12.89 -9.31 1.55
N LYS A 44 11.59 -9.64 1.65
CA LYS A 44 10.88 -10.33 0.56
C LYS A 44 10.82 -9.51 -0.73
N ILE A 45 10.57 -8.20 -0.62
CA ILE A 45 10.56 -7.30 -1.77
C ILE A 45 11.95 -7.25 -2.42
N LEU A 46 13.00 -7.05 -1.62
CA LEU A 46 14.38 -7.02 -2.11
C LEU A 46 14.79 -8.33 -2.77
N LYS A 47 14.41 -9.47 -2.17
CA LYS A 47 14.62 -10.79 -2.75
C LYS A 47 13.91 -10.93 -4.10
N GLY A 48 12.63 -10.56 -4.18
CA GLY A 48 11.88 -10.61 -5.44
C GLY A 48 12.50 -9.76 -6.54
N ILE A 49 12.97 -8.55 -6.22
CA ILE A 49 13.69 -7.68 -7.17
C ILE A 49 14.98 -8.36 -7.66
N LYS A 50 15.74 -8.98 -6.76
CA LYS A 50 16.96 -9.72 -7.10
C LYS A 50 16.65 -10.92 -7.99
N ASP A 51 15.65 -11.71 -7.63
CA ASP A 51 15.23 -12.90 -8.39
C ASP A 51 14.79 -12.52 -9.82
N ILE A 52 14.07 -11.41 -9.99
CA ILE A 52 13.71 -10.88 -11.31
C ILE A 52 14.96 -10.51 -12.12
N LYS A 53 15.92 -9.78 -11.52
CA LYS A 53 17.17 -9.40 -12.20
C LYS A 53 18.01 -10.62 -12.62
N GLU A 54 17.99 -11.67 -11.81
CA GLU A 54 18.72 -12.92 -12.05
C GLU A 54 17.94 -13.90 -12.96
N GLY A 55 16.75 -13.54 -13.44
CA GLY A 55 15.89 -14.42 -14.24
C GLY A 55 15.31 -15.61 -13.46
N LYS A 56 15.39 -15.58 -12.12
CA LYS A 56 14.90 -16.62 -11.21
C LYS A 56 13.43 -16.41 -10.85
N PHE A 57 12.60 -16.21 -11.86
CA PHE A 57 11.15 -16.12 -11.72
C PHE A 57 10.49 -17.04 -12.75
N SER A 58 9.20 -17.28 -12.60
CA SER A 58 8.43 -18.08 -13.56
C SER A 58 7.14 -17.34 -13.87
N SER A 59 6.69 -17.42 -15.13
CA SER A 59 5.40 -16.88 -15.50
C SER A 59 4.27 -17.74 -14.91
N ASN A 60 3.06 -17.20 -14.90
CA ASN A 60 1.89 -17.93 -14.43
C ASN A 60 1.62 -19.18 -15.27
N ASP A 61 1.90 -19.10 -16.58
CA ASP A 61 1.74 -20.21 -17.51
C ASP A 61 2.78 -21.31 -17.22
N ASP A 62 4.04 -20.94 -16.99
CA ASP A 62 5.12 -21.89 -16.64
C ASP A 62 4.80 -22.67 -15.34
N VAL A 63 4.30 -21.94 -14.33
CA VAL A 63 3.93 -22.54 -13.04
C VAL A 63 2.73 -23.47 -13.22
N SER A 64 1.71 -23.03 -13.97
CA SER A 64 0.50 -23.81 -14.23
C SER A 64 0.80 -25.10 -15.00
N GLN A 65 1.70 -25.04 -15.97
CA GLN A 65 2.13 -26.23 -16.72
C GLN A 65 2.85 -27.23 -15.81
N LYS A 66 3.88 -26.77 -15.07
CA LYS A 66 4.63 -27.64 -14.15
C LYS A 66 3.74 -28.28 -13.09
N ALA A 67 2.79 -27.53 -12.53
CA ALA A 67 1.85 -28.05 -11.55
C ALA A 67 0.97 -29.18 -12.11
N ARG A 68 0.52 -29.06 -13.38
CA ARG A 68 -0.26 -30.11 -14.06
C ARG A 68 0.57 -31.37 -14.34
N GLU A 69 1.86 -31.21 -14.64
CA GLU A 69 2.78 -32.33 -14.87
C GLU A 69 3.02 -33.14 -13.58
N CYS A 70 3.01 -32.51 -12.40
CA CYS A 70 3.19 -33.19 -11.11
C CYS A 70 1.97 -33.99 -10.61
N ILE A 71 0.78 -33.77 -11.18
CA ILE A 71 -0.48 -34.40 -10.74
C ILE A 71 -0.86 -35.61 -11.61
N LYS A 72 -0.17 -35.84 -12.72
CA LYS A 72 -0.33 -37.03 -13.58
C LYS A 72 0.41 -38.25 -13.01
#